data_AF-A0A1H0VWS9-F1
#
_entry.id   AF-A0A1H0VWS9-F1
#
_cell.length_a   1.000
_cell.length_b   1.000
_cell.length_c   1.000
_cell.angle_alpha   90.00
_cell.angle_beta   90.00
_cell.angle_gamma   90.00
#
_symmetry.space_group_name_H-M   'P 1'
#
loop_
_entity.id
_entity.type
_entity.pdbx_description
1 polymer ?
#
loop_
_entity_poly.entity_id
_entity_poly.type
_entity_poly.pdbx_seq_one_letter_code
_entity_poly.pdbx_strand_id
1 'polypeptide(L)'
;MLINKVRLIDLKDKVIDCIGGLDRTVNTMQKYKDIDPEVIEMCDGNFRSLFNGFQELVEDYTSITLKTIGVSVSDKHFRDCLRLCISGGFLTSEFVDSFEPAIRLRNKIAHGYKQPSIEILIEYYKSNRHIYNEFLKCISNTIAISESNTEIKI
;
A
#
# COMPACT_ATOMS: atom_id res chain seq x y z
N MET A 1 -0.30 -15.18 19.00
CA MET A 1 0.10 -13.86 18.46
C MET A 1 -0.99 -12.85 18.81
N LEU A 2 -0.70 -11.82 19.62
CA LEU A 2 -1.72 -10.83 19.99
C LEU A 2 -1.64 -9.63 19.05
N ILE A 3 -2.40 -9.68 17.95
CA ILE A 3 -2.44 -8.61 16.95
C ILE A 3 -3.60 -7.65 17.24
N ASN A 4 -3.40 -6.35 17.00
CA ASN A 4 -4.45 -5.37 17.21
C ASN A 4 -5.45 -5.40 16.05
N LYS A 5 -6.46 -6.27 16.18
CA LYS A 5 -7.50 -6.49 15.16
C LYS A 5 -8.26 -5.22 14.79
N VAL A 6 -8.60 -4.38 15.78
CA VAL A 6 -9.31 -3.11 15.52
C VAL A 6 -8.49 -2.22 14.59
N ARG A 7 -7.19 -2.10 14.83
CA ARG A 7 -6.29 -1.33 13.95
C ARG A 7 -6.13 -1.96 12.57
N LEU A 8 -6.14 -3.28 12.45
CA LEU A 8 -6.09 -3.94 11.14
C LEU A 8 -7.35 -3.75 10.31
N ILE A 9 -8.53 -3.75 10.95
CA ILE A 9 -9.81 -3.49 10.27
C ILE A 9 -9.84 -2.04 9.79
N ASP A 10 -9.53 -1.09 10.66
CA ASP A 10 -9.42 0.33 10.29
C ASP A 10 -8.41 0.56 9.15
N LEU A 11 -7.26 -0.11 9.20
CA LEU A 11 -6.27 -0.07 8.12
C LEU A 11 -6.83 -0.64 6.81
N LYS A 12 -7.54 -1.77 6.87
CA LYS A 12 -8.17 -2.39 5.70
C LYS A 12 -9.16 -1.43 5.03
N ASP A 13 -9.99 -0.78 5.81
CA ASP A 13 -10.99 0.17 5.31
C ASP A 13 -10.31 1.38 4.64
N LYS A 14 -9.25 1.93 5.27
CA LYS A 14 -8.42 2.98 4.66
C LYS A 14 -7.77 2.54 3.35
N VAL A 15 -7.30 1.29 3.26
CA VAL A 15 -6.74 0.74 2.02
C VAL A 15 -7.81 0.62 0.93
N ILE A 16 -9.01 0.17 1.27
CA ILE A 16 -10.15 0.11 0.32
C ILE A 16 -10.48 1.50 -0.22
N ASP A 17 -10.58 2.50 0.67
CA ASP A 17 -10.89 3.88 0.28
C ASP A 17 -9.80 4.49 -0.60
N CYS A 18 -8.53 4.26 -0.24
CA CYS A 18 -7.37 4.70 -1.00
C CYS A 18 -7.37 4.11 -2.42
N ILE A 19 -7.57 2.81 -2.54
CA ILE A 19 -7.66 2.10 -3.83
C ILE A 19 -8.83 2.63 -4.66
N GLY A 20 -10.01 2.79 -4.06
CA GLY A 20 -11.18 3.34 -4.73
C GLY A 20 -10.94 4.78 -5.21
N GLY A 21 -10.20 5.58 -4.44
CA GLY A 21 -9.76 6.92 -4.82
C GLY A 21 -8.82 6.90 -6.03
N LEU A 22 -7.84 5.99 -6.05
CA LEU A 22 -6.90 5.83 -7.17
C LEU A 22 -7.66 5.43 -8.45
N ASP A 23 -8.55 4.44 -8.36
CA ASP A 23 -9.37 4.00 -9.49
C ASP A 23 -10.22 5.14 -10.07
N ARG A 24 -10.92 5.89 -9.20
CA ARG A 24 -11.73 7.04 -9.64
C ARG A 24 -10.87 8.10 -10.30
N THR A 25 -9.70 8.41 -9.74
CA THR A 25 -8.83 9.46 -10.26
C THR A 25 -8.29 9.09 -11.64
N VAL A 26 -7.83 7.84 -11.82
CA VAL A 26 -7.35 7.34 -13.11
C VAL A 26 -8.46 7.34 -14.16
N ASN A 27 -9.67 6.92 -13.79
CA ASN A 27 -10.81 6.91 -14.71
C ASN A 27 -11.21 8.34 -15.12
N THR A 28 -11.22 9.30 -14.18
CA THR A 28 -11.46 10.71 -14.49
C THR A 28 -10.38 11.25 -15.43
N MET A 29 -9.10 11.02 -15.14
CA MET A 29 -8.02 11.47 -16.01
C MET A 29 -8.12 10.92 -17.43
N GLN A 30 -8.50 9.66 -17.59
CA GLN A 30 -8.71 9.07 -18.92
C GLN A 30 -9.89 9.69 -19.65
N LYS A 31 -11.00 9.93 -18.93
CA LYS A 31 -12.21 10.52 -19.51
C LYS A 31 -12.00 11.95 -20.01
N TYR A 32 -11.18 12.74 -19.31
CA TYR A 32 -11.01 14.16 -19.59
C TYR A 32 -9.69 14.51 -20.30
N LYS A 33 -8.84 13.51 -20.63
CA LYS A 33 -7.49 13.71 -21.17
C LYS A 33 -7.43 14.66 -22.35
N ASP A 34 -8.38 14.54 -23.28
CA ASP A 34 -8.44 15.32 -24.51
C ASP A 34 -9.56 16.38 -24.49
N ILE A 35 -10.16 16.60 -23.31
CA ILE A 35 -11.31 17.49 -23.11
C ILE A 35 -10.93 18.71 -22.28
N ASP A 36 -10.31 18.47 -21.13
CA ASP A 36 -10.09 19.50 -20.12
C ASP A 36 -8.73 19.29 -19.40
N PRO A 37 -7.69 20.04 -19.80
CA PRO A 37 -6.37 19.96 -19.17
C PRO A 37 -6.36 20.35 -17.69
N GLU A 38 -7.26 21.24 -17.23
CA GLU A 38 -7.31 21.66 -15.83
C GLU A 38 -7.77 20.51 -14.92
N VAL A 39 -8.72 19.70 -15.41
CA VAL A 39 -9.15 18.48 -14.71
C VAL A 39 -8.00 17.48 -14.56
N ILE A 40 -7.11 17.39 -15.56
CA ILE A 40 -5.93 16.52 -15.49
C ILE A 40 -4.94 17.02 -14.44
N GLU A 41 -4.67 18.32 -14.40
CA GLU A 41 -3.79 18.93 -13.39
C GLU A 41 -4.33 18.72 -11.97
N MET A 42 -5.63 18.94 -11.75
CA MET A 42 -6.27 18.67 -10.46
C MET A 42 -6.16 17.21 -10.04
N CYS A 43 -6.37 16.29 -10.98
CA CYS A 43 -6.28 14.87 -10.71
C CYS A 43 -4.83 14.41 -10.45
N ASP A 44 -3.80 15.10 -10.98
CA ASP A 44 -2.39 14.77 -10.73
C ASP A 44 -2.06 14.89 -9.24
N GLY A 45 -2.38 16.03 -8.64
CA GLY A 45 -2.18 16.25 -7.20
C GLY A 45 -2.90 15.20 -6.35
N ASN A 46 -4.17 14.90 -6.67
CA ASN A 46 -4.95 13.91 -5.96
C ASN A 46 -4.36 12.49 -6.11
N PHE A 47 -3.99 12.09 -7.33
CA PHE A 47 -3.41 10.78 -7.61
C PHE A 47 -2.11 10.58 -6.83
N ARG A 48 -1.21 11.57 -6.85
CA ARG A 48 0.06 11.49 -6.11
C ARG A 48 -0.14 11.36 -4.61
N SER A 49 -1.08 12.12 -4.05
CA SER A 49 -1.44 12.05 -2.63
C SER A 49 -1.90 10.63 -2.27
N LEU A 50 -2.85 10.08 -3.03
CA LEU A 50 -3.35 8.72 -2.82
C LEU A 50 -2.26 7.66 -3.03
N PHE A 51 -1.41 7.83 -4.05
CA PHE A 51 -0.32 6.90 -4.36
C PHE A 51 0.70 6.83 -3.22
N ASN A 52 1.06 7.97 -2.62
CA ASN A 52 1.92 8.03 -1.45
C ASN A 52 1.20 7.48 -0.21
N GLY A 53 -0.08 7.83 -0.02
CA GLY A 53 -0.90 7.33 1.08
C GLY A 53 -0.99 5.80 1.09
N PHE A 54 -1.06 5.15 -0.07
CA PHE A 54 -1.00 3.69 -0.13
C PHE A 54 0.32 3.14 0.43
N GLN A 55 1.45 3.79 0.18
CA GLN A 55 2.74 3.34 0.70
C GLN A 55 2.83 3.51 2.22
N GLU A 56 2.27 4.59 2.76
CA GLU A 56 2.13 4.80 4.21
C GLU A 56 1.26 3.71 4.84
N LEU A 57 0.16 3.31 4.19
CA LEU A 57 -0.68 2.20 4.66
C LEU A 57 0.06 0.85 4.67
N VAL A 58 0.98 0.62 3.72
CA VAL A 58 1.86 -0.56 3.73
C VAL A 58 2.87 -0.48 4.88
N GLU A 59 3.41 0.69 5.18
CA GLU A 59 4.28 0.92 6.34
C GLU A 59 3.56 0.68 7.66
N ASP A 60 2.33 1.17 7.80
CA ASP A 60 1.47 0.94 8.96
C ASP A 60 1.17 -0.54 9.16
N TYR A 61 0.81 -1.27 8.09
CA TYR A 61 0.60 -2.71 8.15
C TYR A 61 1.85 -3.45 8.61
N THR A 62 2.99 -3.08 8.06
CA THR A 62 4.31 -3.65 8.39
C THR A 62 4.64 -3.41 9.86
N SER A 63 4.43 -2.20 10.36
CA SER A 63 4.61 -1.84 11.77
C SER A 63 3.70 -2.65 12.70
N ILE A 64 2.41 -2.78 12.35
CA ILE A 64 1.44 -3.56 13.13
C ILE A 64 1.84 -5.03 13.19
N THR A 65 2.15 -5.64 12.05
CA THR A 65 2.45 -7.08 11.95
C THR A 65 3.79 -7.43 12.59
N LEU A 66 4.86 -6.69 12.31
CA LEU A 66 6.19 -6.96 12.88
C LEU A 66 6.21 -6.80 14.40
N LYS A 67 5.46 -5.83 14.95
CA LYS A 67 5.33 -5.69 16.41
C LYS A 67 4.76 -6.95 17.06
N THR A 68 3.92 -7.71 16.37
CA THR A 68 3.33 -8.95 16.92
C THR A 68 4.31 -10.11 17.07
N ILE A 69 5.42 -10.07 16.33
CA ILE A 69 6.52 -11.03 16.40
C ILE A 69 7.74 -10.45 17.13
N GLY A 70 7.57 -9.34 17.86
CA GLY A 70 8.62 -8.72 18.68
C GLY A 70 9.68 -7.94 17.90
N VAL A 71 9.42 -7.61 16.63
CA VAL A 71 10.34 -6.84 15.80
C VAL A 71 9.99 -5.35 15.87
N SER A 72 10.96 -4.52 16.28
CA SER A 72 10.86 -3.06 16.13
C SER A 72 11.22 -2.64 14.70
N VAL A 73 10.50 -1.65 14.18
CA VAL A 73 10.72 -1.07 12.84
C VAL A 73 11.54 0.22 12.88
N SER A 74 11.78 0.80 14.06
CA SER A 74 12.38 2.13 14.24
C SER A 74 13.82 2.27 13.72
N ASP A 75 14.55 1.17 13.67
CA ASP A 75 15.97 1.08 13.30
C ASP A 75 16.20 0.41 11.94
N LYS A 76 15.12 0.13 11.17
CA LYS A 76 15.19 -0.71 9.97
C LYS A 76 14.79 0.04 8.72
N HIS A 77 15.46 -0.25 7.62
CA HIS A 77 15.00 0.23 6.32
C HIS A 77 13.68 -0.44 5.96
N PHE A 78 12.78 0.32 5.34
CA PHE A 78 11.45 -0.18 4.99
C PHE A 78 11.49 -1.47 4.15
N ARG A 79 12.46 -1.61 3.23
CA ARG A 79 12.65 -2.84 2.45
C ARG A 79 12.98 -4.06 3.31
N ASP A 80 13.75 -3.88 4.37
CA ASP A 80 14.09 -4.97 5.29
C ASP A 80 12.84 -5.39 6.07
N CYS A 81 12.01 -4.42 6.48
CA CYS A 81 10.72 -4.70 7.11
C CYS A 81 9.78 -5.51 6.19
N LEU A 82 9.71 -5.18 4.89
CA LEU A 82 8.92 -5.97 3.92
C LEU A 82 9.41 -7.42 3.82
N ARG A 83 10.72 -7.65 3.82
CA ARG A 83 11.31 -9.00 3.80
C ARG A 83 11.01 -9.79 5.08
N LEU A 84 11.01 -9.11 6.24
CA LEU A 84 10.60 -9.71 7.50
C LEU A 84 9.12 -10.07 7.49
N CYS A 85 8.26 -9.24 6.89
CA CYS A 85 6.84 -9.57 6.70
C CYS A 85 6.64 -10.79 5.80
N ILE A 86 7.44 -10.98 4.75
CA ILE A 86 7.42 -12.23 3.96
C ILE A 86 7.79 -13.43 4.84
N SER A 87 8.90 -13.31 5.58
CA SER A 87 9.41 -14.39 6.44
C SER A 87 8.40 -14.77 7.54
N GLY A 88 7.62 -13.80 8.03
CA GLY A 88 6.55 -14.01 8.99
C GLY A 88 5.21 -14.45 8.38
N GLY A 89 5.12 -14.62 7.06
CA GLY A 89 3.89 -15.01 6.36
C GLY A 89 2.82 -13.92 6.29
N PHE A 90 3.18 -12.66 6.55
CA PHE A 90 2.26 -11.52 6.51
C PHE A 90 2.11 -10.93 5.10
N LEU A 91 3.18 -10.96 4.29
CA LEU A 91 3.16 -10.51 2.90
C LEU A 91 3.62 -11.63 1.97
N THR A 92 3.15 -11.62 0.73
CA THR A 92 3.65 -12.50 -0.32
C THR A 92 4.88 -11.90 -1.00
N SER A 93 5.76 -12.74 -1.55
CA SER A 93 6.88 -12.28 -2.38
C SER A 93 6.37 -11.55 -3.63
N GLU A 94 5.30 -12.05 -4.25
CA GLU A 94 4.64 -11.42 -5.39
C GLU A 94 4.25 -9.96 -5.12
N PHE A 95 3.64 -9.69 -3.96
CA PHE A 95 3.31 -8.32 -3.57
C PHE A 95 4.58 -7.48 -3.44
N VAL A 96 5.58 -7.94 -2.69
CA VAL A 96 6.77 -7.14 -2.37
C VAL A 96 7.61 -6.86 -3.62
N ASP A 97 7.82 -7.87 -4.48
CA ASP A 97 8.61 -7.74 -5.70
C ASP A 97 7.95 -6.75 -6.67
N SER A 98 6.63 -6.82 -6.81
CA SER A 98 5.86 -5.89 -7.64
C SER A 98 5.73 -4.50 -7.02
N PHE A 99 5.79 -4.38 -5.70
CA PHE A 99 5.68 -3.12 -4.96
C PHE A 99 7.01 -2.36 -4.84
N GLU A 100 8.15 -3.05 -4.92
CA GLU A 100 9.47 -2.41 -4.79
C GLU A 100 9.70 -1.20 -5.72
N PRO A 101 9.24 -1.20 -6.99
CA PRO A 101 9.31 -0.03 -7.85
C PRO A 101 8.53 1.19 -7.31
N ALA A 102 7.38 1.02 -6.64
CA ALA A 102 6.64 2.13 -6.02
C ALA A 102 7.47 2.84 -4.94
N ILE A 103 8.20 2.07 -4.13
CA ILE A 103 9.09 2.61 -3.10
C ILE A 103 10.19 3.46 -3.75
N ARG A 104 10.76 2.98 -4.86
CA ARG A 104 11.77 3.73 -5.63
C ARG A 104 11.18 5.01 -6.22
N LEU A 105 9.95 4.96 -6.73
CA LEU A 105 9.23 6.12 -7.27
C LEU A 105 8.99 7.18 -6.18
N ARG A 106 8.60 6.78 -4.97
CA ARG A 106 8.48 7.69 -3.81
C ARG A 106 9.84 8.27 -3.40
N ASN A 107 10.87 7.45 -3.33
CA ASN A 107 12.20 7.90 -2.92
C ASN A 107 12.81 8.89 -3.93
N LYS A 108 12.51 8.76 -5.23
CA LYS A 108 12.90 9.77 -6.23
C LYS A 108 12.28 11.15 -5.95
N ILE A 109 11.05 11.18 -5.45
CA ILE A 109 10.36 12.41 -5.03
C ILE A 109 11.04 13.02 -3.80
N ALA A 110 11.43 12.19 -2.83
CA ALA A 110 12.05 12.64 -1.59
C ALA A 110 13.52 13.09 -1.74
N HIS A 111 14.28 12.53 -2.68
CA HIS A 111 15.72 12.77 -2.83
C HIS A 111 16.11 13.81 -3.90
N GLY A 112 15.17 14.64 -4.37
CA GLY A 112 15.48 15.77 -5.27
C GLY A 112 15.86 15.39 -6.71
N TYR A 113 15.62 14.14 -7.12
CA TYR A 113 15.66 13.77 -8.54
C TYR A 113 14.44 14.34 -9.27
N LYS A 114 14.48 14.43 -10.61
CA LYS A 114 13.28 14.81 -11.40
C LYS A 114 12.09 13.96 -10.96
N GLN A 115 11.08 14.63 -10.40
CA GLN A 115 9.84 14.02 -9.96
C GLN A 115 9.26 13.15 -11.10
N PRO A 116 8.84 11.90 -10.82
CA PRO A 116 8.23 11.07 -11.84
C PRO A 116 7.01 11.79 -12.44
N SER A 117 6.88 11.74 -13.77
CA SER A 117 5.71 12.28 -14.44
C SER A 117 4.47 11.50 -14.00
N ILE A 118 3.30 12.14 -14.09
CA ILE A 118 2.05 11.52 -13.68
C ILE A 118 1.73 10.29 -14.54
N GLU A 119 2.12 10.30 -15.82
CA GLU A 119 1.96 9.18 -16.74
C GLU A 119 2.70 7.94 -16.23
N ILE A 120 3.93 8.09 -15.75
CA ILE A 120 4.73 6.99 -15.20
C ILE A 120 4.04 6.38 -13.98
N LEU A 121 3.49 7.23 -13.10
CA LEU A 121 2.82 6.75 -11.88
C LEU A 121 1.49 6.04 -12.22
N ILE A 122 0.72 6.57 -13.18
CA ILE A 122 -0.51 5.95 -13.66
C ILE A 122 -0.21 4.63 -14.36
N GLU A 123 0.82 4.57 -15.21
CA GLU A 123 1.23 3.35 -15.92
C GLU A 123 1.66 2.26 -14.93
N TYR A 124 2.46 2.62 -13.93
CA TYR A 124 2.80 1.71 -12.84
C TYR A 124 1.53 1.21 -12.13
N TYR A 125 0.63 2.12 -11.74
CA TYR A 125 -0.60 1.74 -11.03
C TYR A 125 -1.48 0.80 -11.86
N LYS A 126 -1.71 1.11 -13.14
CA LYS A 126 -2.54 0.30 -14.03
C LYS A 126 -1.92 -1.08 -14.25
N SER A 127 -0.63 -1.14 -14.51
CA SER A 127 0.10 -2.40 -14.77
C SER A 127 0.13 -3.29 -13.52
N ASN A 128 0.11 -2.69 -12.34
CA ASN A 128 0.20 -3.40 -11.07
C ASN A 128 -1.11 -3.37 -10.28
N ARG A 129 -2.25 -3.04 -10.87
CA ARG A 129 -3.51 -2.84 -10.12
C ARG A 129 -3.91 -4.06 -9.27
N HIS A 130 -3.57 -5.27 -9.73
CA HIS A 130 -3.82 -6.52 -9.02
C HIS A 130 -3.10 -6.60 -7.66
N ILE A 131 -1.92 -5.99 -7.51
CA ILE A 131 -1.13 -6.08 -6.26
C ILE A 131 -1.83 -5.38 -5.09
N TYR A 132 -2.64 -4.37 -5.37
CA TYR A 132 -3.44 -3.66 -4.37
C TYR A 132 -4.50 -4.59 -3.76
N ASN A 133 -5.08 -5.48 -4.58
CA ASN A 133 -5.99 -6.51 -4.10
C ASN A 133 -5.23 -7.60 -3.35
N GLU A 134 -4.02 -7.95 -3.79
CA GLU A 134 -3.16 -8.90 -3.09
C GLU A 134 -2.81 -8.41 -1.68
N PHE A 135 -2.52 -7.11 -1.53
CA PHE A 135 -2.32 -6.49 -0.23
C PHE A 135 -3.57 -6.58 0.68
N LEU A 136 -4.76 -6.33 0.13
CA LEU A 136 -6.03 -6.52 0.85
C LEU A 136 -6.25 -7.97 1.31
N LYS A 137 -5.83 -8.95 0.50
CA LYS A 137 -5.86 -10.36 0.90
C LYS A 137 -4.89 -10.63 2.04
N CYS A 138 -3.68 -10.09 1.99
CA CYS A 138 -2.70 -10.20 3.08
C CYS A 138 -3.27 -9.68 4.41
N ILE A 139 -3.89 -8.49 4.38
CA ILE A 139 -4.56 -7.91 5.56
C ILE A 139 -5.70 -8.82 6.04
N SER A 140 -6.55 -9.29 5.12
CA SER A 140 -7.70 -10.15 5.47
C SER A 140 -7.27 -11.50 6.06
N ASN A 141 -6.24 -12.12 5.51
CA ASN A 141 -5.65 -13.35 6.05
C ASN A 141 -5.08 -13.14 7.45
N THR A 142 -4.42 -12.00 7.67
CA THR A 142 -3.89 -11.63 8.98
C THR A 142 -5.00 -11.47 10.02
N ILE A 143 -6.12 -10.85 9.63
CA ILE A 143 -7.32 -10.73 10.48
C ILE A 143 -7.89 -12.12 10.78
N ALA A 144 -8.06 -13.00 9.78
CA ALA A 144 -8.60 -14.35 9.98
C ALA A 144 -7.72 -15.19 10.92
N ILE A 145 -6.39 -15.16 10.74
CA ILE A 145 -5.45 -15.86 11.63
C ILE A 145 -5.55 -15.34 13.06
N SER A 146 -5.83 -14.05 13.26
CA SER A 146 -6.05 -13.49 14.59
C SER A 146 -7.30 -14.05 15.28
N GLU A 147 -8.33 -14.41 14.52
CA GLU A 147 -9.58 -14.97 15.03
C GLU A 147 -9.39 -16.43 15.46
N SER A 148 -8.77 -17.25 14.62
CA SER A 148 -8.52 -18.67 14.93
C SER A 148 -7.63 -18.89 16.16
N ASN A 149 -6.73 -17.94 16.45
CA ASN A 149 -5.87 -18.00 17.64
C ASN A 149 -6.55 -17.54 18.93
N THR A 150 -7.73 -16.92 18.84
CA THR A 150 -8.50 -16.46 20.02
C THR A 150 -9.45 -17.55 20.53
N GLU A 151 -9.84 -18.50 19.68
CA GLU A 151 -10.75 -19.60 20.02
C GLU A 151 -10.06 -20.79 20.73
N ILE A 152 -8.72 -20.85 20.73
CA ILE A 152 -7.94 -21.86 21.47
C ILE A 152 -7.58 -21.30 22.84
N LYS A 153 -8.59 -21.10 23.69
CA LYS A 153 -8.43 -20.98 25.15
C LYS A 153 -9.50 -21.87 25.78
N ILE A 154 -9.18 -23.16 25.89
CA ILE A 154 -9.89 -24.12 26.75
C ILE A 154 -9.08 -24.25 28.03
#